data_AF-A0A847JF94-F1
#
_entry.id   AF-A0A847JF94-F1
#
_cell.length_a   1.000
_cell.length_b   1.000
_cell.length_c   1.000
_cell.angle_alpha   90.00
_cell.angle_beta   90.00
_cell.angle_gamma   90.00
#
_symmetry.space_group_name_H-M   'P 1'
#
loop_
_entity.id
_entity.type
_entity.pdbx_description
1 polymer ?
#
loop_
_entity_poly.entity_id
_entity_poly.type
_entity_poly.pdbx_seq_one_letter_code
_entity_poly.pdbx_strand_id
1 'polypeptide(L)'
;MVPGAHPLEGRLRSYPWGGDRFLRDLTGEGGDGPAAEWWLGAHPDAPSLVRLPGGDAPLDAVVAAAPVAVLGPAVAARFGRLPFLLKVLD
;
A
#
# COMPACT_ATOMS: atom_id res chain seq x y z
N MET A 1 1.52 17.13 -6.73
CA MET A 1 2.37 15.95 -6.49
C MET A 1 3.75 16.21 -7.06
N VAL A 2 4.80 15.89 -6.33
CA VAL A 2 6.17 16.00 -6.86
C VAL A 2 6.42 14.75 -7.72
N PRO A 3 6.72 14.88 -9.03
CA PRO A 3 7.07 13.73 -9.87
C PRO A 3 8.29 12.99 -9.29
N GLY A 4 8.27 11.66 -9.34
CA GLY A 4 9.38 10.84 -8.86
C GLY A 4 8.90 9.56 -8.18
N ALA A 5 9.88 8.75 -7.76
CA ALA A 5 9.64 7.58 -6.93
C ALA A 5 9.57 8.02 -5.45
N HIS A 6 8.54 7.55 -4.75
CA HIS A 6 8.32 7.82 -3.33
C HIS A 6 8.32 6.50 -2.56
N PRO A 7 8.92 6.44 -1.36
CA PRO A 7 8.82 5.25 -0.51
C PRO A 7 7.36 4.94 -0.18
N LEU A 8 7.06 3.65 -0.11
CA LEU A 8 5.74 3.15 0.19
C LEU A 8 5.81 2.19 1.37
N GLU A 9 4.98 2.44 2.36
CA GLU A 9 4.82 1.58 3.53
C GLU A 9 3.52 0.79 3.38
N GLY A 10 3.66 -0.53 3.30
CA GLY A 10 2.54 -1.45 3.17
C GLY A 10 1.75 -1.60 4.47
N ARG A 11 0.74 -2.46 4.47
CA ARG A 11 -0.10 -2.74 5.64
C ARG A 11 -0.02 -4.22 6.00
N LEU A 12 0.55 -4.53 7.15
CA LEU A 12 0.57 -5.89 7.70
C LEU A 12 -0.81 -6.32 8.22
N ARG A 13 -1.20 -7.56 7.94
CA ARG A 13 -2.46 -8.17 8.35
C ARG A 13 -2.20 -9.40 9.22
N SER A 14 -2.62 -9.33 10.47
CA SER A 14 -2.39 -10.39 11.46
C SER A 14 -3.55 -11.39 11.52
N TYR A 15 -3.73 -12.19 10.46
CA TYR A 15 -4.74 -13.26 10.48
C TYR A 15 -4.21 -14.51 11.20
N PRO A 16 -5.09 -15.31 11.85
CA PRO A 16 -4.67 -16.47 12.64
C PRO A 16 -3.89 -17.55 11.89
N TRP A 17 -3.98 -17.58 10.56
CA TRP A 17 -3.29 -18.56 9.72
C TRP A 17 -1.88 -18.14 9.30
N GLY A 18 -1.47 -16.90 9.59
CA GLY A 18 -0.17 -16.37 9.16
C GLY A 18 1.01 -16.95 9.92
N GLY A 19 2.20 -16.81 9.34
CA GLY A 19 3.46 -17.13 10.00
C GLY A 19 3.87 -16.10 11.07
N ASP A 20 4.77 -16.49 11.96
CA ASP A 20 5.18 -15.64 13.11
C ASP A 20 6.42 -14.78 12.83
N ARG A 21 7.11 -15.00 11.70
CA ARG A 21 8.46 -14.46 11.49
C ARG A 21 8.70 -13.81 10.14
N PHE A 22 8.42 -14.47 9.02
CA PHE A 22 8.97 -14.02 7.73
C PHE A 22 8.46 -12.63 7.36
N LEU A 23 7.16 -12.36 7.47
CA LEU A 23 6.64 -11.02 7.16
C LEU A 23 7.07 -9.95 8.17
N ARG A 24 7.23 -10.29 9.45
CA ARG A 24 7.70 -9.34 10.46
C ARG A 24 9.16 -8.94 10.22
N ASP A 25 10.00 -9.93 9.95
CA ASP A 25 11.41 -9.73 9.60
C ASP A 25 11.54 -8.95 8.27
N LEU A 26 10.70 -9.26 7.27
CA LEU A 26 10.70 -8.59 5.96
C LEU A 26 10.30 -7.11 6.04
N THR A 27 9.27 -6.81 6.82
CA THR A 27 8.71 -5.45 6.92
C THR A 27 9.40 -4.59 7.97
N GLY A 28 10.09 -5.21 8.94
CA GLY A 28 10.58 -4.54 10.13
C GLY A 28 9.46 -4.11 11.09
N GLU A 29 8.21 -4.49 10.83
CA GLU A 29 7.07 -4.24 11.73
C GLU A 29 7.11 -5.25 12.89
N GLY A 30 7.41 -4.73 14.09
CA GLY A 30 7.37 -5.51 15.33
C GLY A 30 5.94 -5.90 15.76
N GLY A 31 5.85 -6.62 16.87
CA GLY A 31 4.59 -7.02 17.49
C GLY A 31 4.46 -8.53 17.66
N ASP A 32 3.49 -8.93 18.49
CA ASP A 32 3.23 -10.33 18.83
C ASP A 32 2.15 -10.94 17.92
N GLY A 33 2.20 -12.26 17.75
CA GLY A 33 1.20 -13.04 17.01
C GLY A 33 1.47 -13.15 15.50
N PRO A 34 0.58 -13.85 14.77
CA PRO A 34 0.81 -14.17 13.37
C PRO A 34 0.73 -12.94 12.45
N ALA A 35 1.47 -12.98 11.35
CA ALA A 35 1.48 -12.03 10.26
C ALA A 35 1.24 -12.81 8.97
N ALA A 36 0.11 -12.56 8.32
CA ALA A 36 -0.42 -13.43 7.27
C ALA A 36 -0.31 -12.81 5.87
N GLU A 37 -0.57 -11.50 5.78
CA GLU A 37 -0.49 -10.78 4.51
C GLU A 37 0.19 -9.43 4.72
N TRP A 38 1.03 -9.00 3.78
CA TRP A 38 1.52 -7.63 3.68
C TRP A 38 0.98 -6.99 2.40
N TRP A 39 0.16 -5.95 2.56
CA TRP A 39 -0.56 -5.31 1.46
C TRP A 39 0.16 -4.07 0.94
N LEU A 40 0.34 -4.02 -0.37
CA LEU A 40 0.95 -2.91 -1.10
C LEU A 40 -0.05 -2.40 -2.15
N GLY A 41 -0.64 -1.23 -1.90
CA GLY A 41 -1.58 -0.62 -2.84
C GLY A 41 -2.56 0.36 -2.19
N ALA A 42 -3.58 0.70 -2.97
CA ALA A 42 -4.62 1.69 -2.62
C ALA A 42 -5.94 1.02 -2.21
N HIS A 43 -5.89 -0.08 -1.46
CA HIS A 43 -7.12 -0.74 -1.02
C HIS A 43 -7.80 0.10 0.07
N PRO A 44 -9.11 0.44 -0.05
CA PRO A 44 -9.78 1.35 0.90
C PRO A 44 -9.69 0.93 2.38
N ASP A 45 -9.76 -0.37 2.66
CA ASP A 45 -9.67 -0.88 4.04
C ASP A 45 -8.27 -0.76 4.67
N ALA A 46 -7.22 -0.69 3.83
CA ALA A 46 -5.84 -0.70 4.28
C ALA A 46 -4.92 -0.10 3.20
N PRO A 47 -5.03 1.22 2.93
CA PRO A 47 -4.17 1.86 1.95
C PRO A 47 -2.74 1.92 2.50
N SER A 48 -1.77 1.70 1.60
CA SER A 48 -0.37 1.96 1.89
C SER A 48 -0.13 3.46 2.13
N LEU A 49 0.84 3.80 2.96
CA LEU A 49 1.27 5.17 3.16
C LEU A 49 2.38 5.52 2.16
N VAL A 50 2.21 6.65 1.47
CA VAL A 50 3.24 7.22 0.60
C VAL A 50 4.00 8.26 1.40
N ARG A 51 5.32 8.12 1.48
CA ARG A 51 6.20 9.10 2.14
C ARG A 51 6.48 10.25 1.17
N LEU A 52 5.94 11.43 1.45
CA LEU A 52 6.06 12.61 0.57
C LEU A 52 6.82 13.73 1.29
N PRO A 53 7.49 14.65 0.55
CA PRO A 53 8.19 15.79 1.15
C PRO A 53 7.30 16.70 2.01
N GLY A 54 6.00 16.77 1.70
CA GLY A 54 5.02 17.60 2.41
C GLY A 54 4.30 16.89 3.56
N GLY A 55 4.72 15.67 3.91
CA GLY A 55 4.04 14.81 4.88
C GLY A 55 3.36 13.63 4.21
N ASP A 56 3.25 12.54 4.96
CA ASP A 56 2.77 11.27 4.44
C ASP A 56 1.27 11.32 4.15
N ALA A 57 0.86 10.56 3.14
CA ALA A 57 -0.53 10.47 2.75
C ALA A 57 -0.90 9.03 2.35
N PRO A 58 -2.15 8.60 2.60
CA PRO A 58 -2.60 7.29 2.18
C PRO A 58 -2.77 7.26 0.65
N LEU A 59 -2.32 6.17 0.01
CA LEU A 59 -2.19 6.07 -1.44
C LEU A 59 -3.55 6.20 -2.16
N ASP A 60 -4.64 5.74 -1.55
CA ASP A 60 -5.99 5.88 -2.09
C ASP A 60 -6.43 7.35 -2.19
N ALA A 61 -6.17 8.16 -1.16
CA ALA A 61 -6.43 9.60 -1.18
C ALA A 61 -5.54 10.32 -2.21
N VAL A 62 -4.28 9.88 -2.30
CA VAL A 62 -3.32 10.41 -3.28
C VAL A 62 -3.78 10.14 -4.72
N VAL A 63 -4.27 8.93 -5.01
CA VAL A 63 -4.85 8.56 -6.30
C VAL A 63 -6.13 9.36 -6.57
N ALA A 64 -7.03 9.48 -5.59
CA ALA A 64 -8.29 10.19 -5.74
C ALA A 64 -8.10 11.69 -6.01
N ALA A 65 -7.09 12.32 -5.42
CA ALA A 65 -6.80 13.74 -5.61
C ALA A 65 -6.23 14.06 -7.00
N ALA A 66 -5.55 13.11 -7.65
CA ALA A 66 -4.90 13.33 -8.94
C ALA A 66 -4.83 12.05 -9.81
N PRO A 67 -5.96 11.43 -10.19
CA PRO A 67 -5.99 10.09 -10.77
C PRO A 67 -5.23 9.99 -12.09
N VAL A 68 -5.34 11.00 -12.96
CA VAL A 68 -4.61 11.02 -14.24
C VAL A 68 -3.10 11.19 -14.04
N ALA A 69 -2.68 11.97 -13.03
CA ALA A 69 -1.26 12.18 -12.75
C ALA A 69 -0.60 10.94 -12.14
N VAL A 70 -1.35 10.17 -11.35
CA VAL A 70 -0.83 8.98 -10.65
C VAL A 70 -0.94 7.72 -11.50
N LEU A 71 -2.09 7.49 -12.13
CA LEU A 71 -2.39 6.26 -12.85
C LEU A 71 -2.10 6.35 -14.35
N GLY A 72 -1.97 7.57 -14.88
CA GLY A 72 -2.00 7.83 -16.31
C GLY A 72 -3.43 7.84 -16.88
N PRO A 73 -3.64 8.45 -18.07
CA PRO A 73 -4.97 8.71 -18.61
C PRO A 73 -5.77 7.44 -18.91
N ALA A 74 -5.13 6.39 -19.44
CA ALA A 74 -5.82 5.15 -19.81
C ALA A 74 -6.36 4.39 -18.59
N VAL A 75 -5.55 4.25 -17.54
CA VAL A 75 -5.96 3.56 -16.31
C VAL A 75 -6.96 4.40 -15.52
N ALA A 76 -6.74 5.71 -15.43
CA ALA A 76 -7.69 6.62 -14.79
C ALA A 76 -9.07 6.59 -15.47
N ALA A 77 -9.13 6.64 -16.80
CA ALA A 77 -10.39 6.58 -17.54
C ALA A 77 -11.09 5.22 -17.41
N ARG A 78 -10.34 4.11 -17.39
CA ARG A 78 -10.90 2.76 -17.32
C ARG A 78 -11.34 2.34 -15.93
N PHE A 79 -10.57 2.69 -14.90
CA PHE A 79 -10.74 2.14 -13.56
C PHE A 79 -10.99 3.20 -12.49
N GLY A 80 -10.51 4.43 -12.66
CA GLY A 80 -10.61 5.50 -11.65
C GLY A 80 -9.84 5.26 -10.35
N ARG A 81 -9.17 4.10 -10.21
CA ARG A 81 -8.40 3.67 -9.03
C ARG A 81 -7.26 2.73 -9.46
N LEU A 82 -6.36 2.42 -8.54
CA LEU A 82 -5.34 1.39 -8.77
C LEU A 82 -6.03 0.04 -9.04
N PRO A 83 -5.81 -0.60 -10.21
CA PRO A 83 -6.60 -1.76 -10.63
C PRO A 83 -6.06 -3.10 -10.12
N PHE A 84 -5.17 -3.07 -9.13
CA PHE A 84 -4.59 -4.25 -8.51
C PHE A 84 -4.27 -3.99 -7.04
N LEU A 85 -4.07 -5.08 -6.30
CA LEU A 85 -3.50 -5.08 -4.95
C LEU A 85 -2.35 -6.09 -4.97
N LEU A 86 -1.15 -5.65 -4.61
CA LEU A 86 0.00 -6.53 -4.44
C LEU A 86 0.02 -7.03 -2.99
N LYS A 87 0.28 -8.33 -2.81
CA LYS A 87 0.39 -8.96 -1.50
C LYS A 87 1.62 -9.86 -1.42
N VAL A 88 2.24 -9.91 -0.25
CA VAL A 88 3.15 -10.99 0.16
C VAL A 88 2.45 -11.79 1.26
N LEU A 89 2.48 -13.11 1.16
CA LEU A 89 1.83 -14.02 2.11
C LEU A 89 2.88 -14.90 2.79
N ASP A 90 2.63 -15.21 4.05
CA ASP A 90 3.37 -16.17 4.87
C ASP A 90 2.38 -17.16 5.49
#